data_AF-A0A189PGJ7-F1
#
_entry.id   AF-A0A189PGJ7-F1
#
_cell.length_a   1.000
_cell.length_b   1.000
_cell.length_c   1.000
_cell.angle_alpha   90.00
_cell.angle_beta   90.00
_cell.angle_gamma   90.00
#
_symmetry.space_group_name_H-M   'P 1'
#
loop_
_entity.id
_entity.type
_entity.pdbx_description
1 polymer ?
#
loop_
_entity_poly.entity_id
_entity_poly.type
_entity_poly.pdbx_seq_one_letter_code
_entity_poly.pdbx_strand_id
1 'polypeptide(L)'
;MSADFKHGSEGYPCGQCCGSKGELSTGGCELCEGEGGFADAKVMVTRVISYAKDNRLPVIAALSSFAFRSIATKGHEPRELFKLSQELNAPRNLMRYGWDAWEIYARHEGVIPELADLGRSVMREWYNHSWEHFEDEVGFDAAEHMIAQAKAEPDKTEARWAYLLSEEWMVA
;
A
#
# COMPACT_ATOMS: atom_id res chain seq x y z
N MET A 1 13.40 -23.23 31.84
CA MET A 1 14.65 -22.80 31.16
C MET A 1 14.24 -22.36 29.77
N SER A 2 14.16 -21.04 29.57
CA SER A 2 13.71 -20.42 28.33
C SER A 2 14.75 -20.68 27.23
N ALA A 3 14.30 -21.17 26.08
CA ALA A 3 15.16 -21.37 24.92
C ALA A 3 15.40 -20.01 24.25
N ASP A 4 16.68 -19.64 24.19
CA ASP A 4 17.20 -18.46 23.51
C ASP A 4 16.82 -18.47 22.03
N PHE A 5 15.94 -17.56 21.64
CA PHE A 5 15.67 -17.23 20.25
C PHE A 5 16.79 -16.34 19.71
N LYS A 6 17.86 -16.97 19.20
CA LYS A 6 18.87 -16.28 18.38
C LYS A 6 18.25 -15.88 17.02
N HIS A 7 17.60 -14.73 16.97
CA HIS A 7 17.17 -14.10 15.72
C HIS A 7 18.28 -13.17 15.21
N GLY A 8 19.00 -13.65 14.20
CA GLY A 8 20.04 -12.90 13.53
C GLY A 8 20.89 -13.81 12.66
N SER A 9 20.27 -14.46 11.67
CA SER A 9 21.00 -15.08 10.56
C SER A 9 20.63 -14.34 9.28
N GLU A 10 21.66 -14.00 8.51
CA GLU A 10 21.60 -13.28 7.24
C GLU A 10 20.37 -13.68 6.38
N GLY A 11 19.64 -12.67 5.90
CA GLY A 11 18.71 -12.84 4.77
C GLY A 11 17.25 -13.18 5.08
N TYR A 12 16.83 -13.34 6.35
CA TYR A 12 15.42 -13.58 6.68
C TYR A 12 14.71 -12.29 7.13
N PRO A 13 13.47 -12.01 6.66
CA PRO A 13 12.69 -10.88 7.15
C PRO A 13 12.47 -11.02 8.66
N CYS A 14 12.41 -9.91 9.40
CA CYS A 14 12.10 -9.93 10.82
C CYS A 14 10.87 -10.82 11.07
N GLY A 15 11.05 -11.95 11.76
CA GLY A 15 9.97 -12.92 11.98
C GLY A 15 8.81 -12.37 12.81
N GLN A 16 9.04 -11.26 13.53
CA GLN A 16 8.06 -10.62 14.40
C GLN A 16 7.22 -9.55 13.70
N CYS A 17 7.74 -8.81 12.72
CA CYS A 17 7.01 -7.78 11.97
C CYS A 17 6.92 -8.02 10.44
N CYS A 18 7.47 -9.12 9.95
CA CYS A 18 7.45 -9.58 8.56
C CYS A 18 8.02 -8.61 7.48
N GLY A 19 8.87 -7.64 7.83
CA GLY A 19 9.71 -6.86 6.90
C GLY A 19 10.68 -5.94 7.65
N SER A 20 11.92 -5.64 7.25
CA SER A 20 12.70 -5.83 6.01
C SER A 20 14.01 -6.59 6.28
N LYS A 21 14.74 -6.95 5.22
CA LYS A 21 16.17 -7.34 5.22
C LYS A 21 17.09 -6.12 5.49
N GLY A 22 16.69 -5.21 6.37
CA GLY A 22 17.66 -4.27 6.93
C GLY A 22 18.61 -5.09 7.78
N GLU A 23 19.91 -4.92 7.61
CA GLU A 23 20.89 -5.45 8.56
C GLU A 23 20.33 -5.19 9.96
N LEU A 24 20.34 -6.21 10.82
CA LEU A 24 20.23 -5.96 12.25
C LEU A 24 21.44 -5.10 12.57
N SER A 25 21.31 -3.78 12.40
CA SER A 25 22.17 -2.86 13.11
C SER A 25 22.01 -3.23 14.57
N THR A 26 23.05 -3.00 15.35
CA THR A 26 23.12 -3.34 16.77
C THR A 26 21.96 -2.76 17.61
N GLY A 27 21.03 -1.99 17.02
CA GLY A 27 19.82 -1.40 17.60
C GLY A 27 18.44 -1.98 17.19
N GLY A 28 18.34 -3.03 16.35
CA GLY A 28 17.04 -3.71 16.06
C GLY A 28 16.46 -3.49 14.65
N CYS A 29 15.23 -3.92 14.41
CA CYS A 29 14.56 -3.80 13.09
C CYS A 29 14.06 -2.38 12.87
N GLU A 30 14.47 -1.70 11.80
CA GLU A 30 14.07 -0.31 11.50
C GLU A 30 12.57 -0.14 11.24
N LEU A 31 11.87 -1.18 10.78
CA LEU A 31 10.43 -1.12 10.49
C LEU A 31 9.58 -1.18 11.77
N CYS A 32 9.98 -1.98 12.77
CA CYS A 32 9.25 -2.12 14.03
C CYS A 32 10.01 -1.56 15.24
N GLU A 33 11.14 -0.89 15.01
CA GLU A 33 12.06 -0.35 16.02
C GLU A 33 12.47 -1.37 17.11
N GLY A 34 12.45 -2.66 16.80
CA GLY A 34 12.73 -3.73 17.75
C GLY A 34 11.56 -4.12 18.68
N GLU A 35 10.38 -3.53 18.52
CA GLU A 35 9.18 -3.83 19.34
C GLU A 35 8.53 -5.18 19.02
N GLY A 36 8.93 -5.83 17.91
CA GLY A 36 8.40 -7.13 17.52
C GLY A 36 6.94 -7.11 17.03
N GLY A 37 6.38 -5.93 16.78
CA GLY A 37 5.00 -5.78 16.33
C GLY A 37 4.62 -4.33 16.08
N PHE A 38 3.35 -4.12 15.78
CA PHE A 38 2.74 -2.80 15.68
C PHE A 38 1.52 -2.78 16.58
N ALA A 39 1.22 -1.63 17.18
CA ALA A 39 0.06 -1.47 18.06
C ALA A 39 -1.25 -1.79 17.33
N ASP A 40 -1.37 -1.33 16.09
CA ASP A 40 -2.46 -1.63 15.17
C ASP A 40 -1.95 -1.55 13.72
N ALA A 41 -2.82 -1.89 12.77
CA ALA A 41 -2.45 -1.91 11.36
C ALA A 41 -2.40 -0.50 10.71
N LYS A 42 -3.00 0.53 11.32
CA LYS A 42 -2.80 1.93 10.88
C LYS A 42 -1.38 2.41 11.19
N VAL A 43 -0.87 2.10 12.38
CA VAL A 43 0.52 2.34 12.76
C VAL A 43 1.46 1.57 11.84
N MET A 44 1.17 0.30 11.54
CA MET A 44 1.92 -0.51 10.58
C MET A 44 2.00 0.15 9.20
N VAL A 45 0.86 0.51 8.61
CA VAL A 45 0.79 1.15 7.28
C VAL A 45 1.58 2.46 7.27
N THR A 46 1.42 3.29 8.30
CA THR A 46 2.13 4.57 8.43
C THR A 46 3.65 4.38 8.50
N ARG A 47 4.11 3.41 9.31
CA ARG A 47 5.54 3.08 9.41
C ARG A 47 6.09 2.51 8.10
N VAL A 48 5.33 1.65 7.41
CA VAL A 48 5.73 1.10 6.10
C VAL A 48 5.85 2.20 5.04
N ILE A 49 4.90 3.13 4.97
CA ILE A 49 4.97 4.27 4.04
C ILE A 49 6.18 5.15 4.34
N SER A 50 6.40 5.50 5.61
CA SER A 50 7.53 6.32 6.03
C SER A 50 8.86 5.65 5.69
N TYR A 51 9.01 4.37 6.07
CA TYR A 51 10.19 3.58 5.74
C TYR A 51 10.45 3.51 4.23
N ALA A 52 9.40 3.30 3.42
CA ALA A 52 9.53 3.26 1.97
C ALA A 52 10.01 4.60 1.41
N LYS A 53 9.45 5.72 1.88
CA LYS A 53 9.88 7.07 1.48
C LYS A 53 11.33 7.36 1.88
N ASP A 54 11.69 7.09 3.13
CA ASP A 54 13.04 7.36 3.66
C ASP A 54 14.12 6.57 2.91
N ASN A 55 13.77 5.36 2.45
CA ASN A 55 14.66 4.48 1.70
C ASN A 55 14.47 4.54 0.17
N ARG A 56 13.62 5.44 -0.34
CA ARG A 56 13.29 5.59 -1.77
C ARG A 56 12.84 4.28 -2.43
N LEU A 57 12.03 3.51 -1.71
CA LEU A 57 11.40 2.29 -2.19
C LEU A 57 10.00 2.60 -2.76
N PRO A 58 9.53 1.87 -3.77
CA PRO A 58 8.17 2.02 -4.28
C PRO A 58 7.13 1.72 -3.18
N VAL A 59 6.34 2.72 -2.78
CA VAL A 59 5.42 2.63 -1.63
C VAL A 59 4.36 1.55 -1.82
N ILE A 60 3.79 1.43 -3.02
CA ILE A 60 2.81 0.37 -3.36
C ILE A 60 3.41 -1.01 -3.13
N ALA A 61 4.65 -1.23 -3.59
CA ALA A 61 5.33 -2.51 -3.45
C ALA A 61 5.65 -2.82 -1.97
N ALA A 62 6.05 -1.79 -1.21
CA ALA A 62 6.31 -1.92 0.23
C ALA A 62 5.04 -2.27 1.02
N LEU A 63 3.92 -1.59 0.76
CA LEU A 63 2.62 -1.90 1.37
C LEU A 63 2.17 -3.34 1.05
N SER A 64 2.28 -3.74 -0.22
CA SER A 64 1.91 -5.09 -0.66
C SER A 64 2.80 -6.16 -0.03
N SER A 65 4.10 -5.89 0.10
CA SER A 65 5.09 -6.88 0.58
C SER A 65 5.19 -6.97 2.09
N PHE A 66 5.05 -5.85 2.81
CA PHE A 66 5.24 -5.76 4.25
C PHE A 66 3.91 -5.71 5.00
N ALA A 67 3.06 -4.72 4.72
CA ALA A 67 1.84 -4.53 5.48
C ALA A 67 0.84 -5.67 5.23
N PHE A 68 0.53 -5.94 3.96
CA PHE A 68 -0.53 -6.90 3.64
C PHE A 68 -0.11 -8.34 3.95
N ARG A 69 1.17 -8.66 3.70
CA ARG A 69 1.73 -9.96 4.06
C ARG A 69 1.70 -10.18 5.58
N SER A 70 2.06 -9.17 6.38
CA SER A 70 2.02 -9.25 7.85
C SER A 70 0.61 -9.51 8.38
N ILE A 71 -0.38 -8.83 7.80
CA ILE A 71 -1.79 -9.00 8.17
C ILE A 71 -2.26 -10.42 7.82
N ALA A 72 -1.87 -10.94 6.64
CA ALA A 72 -2.23 -12.28 6.19
C ALA A 72 -1.57 -13.41 7.01
N THR A 73 -0.30 -13.27 7.40
CA THR A 73 0.44 -14.31 8.13
C THR A 73 0.10 -14.39 9.61
N LYS A 74 -0.27 -13.27 10.25
CA LYS A 74 -0.62 -13.25 11.69
C LYS A 74 -2.05 -13.70 12.00
N GLY A 75 -2.82 -14.11 11.00
CA GLY A 75 -4.12 -14.76 11.22
C GLY A 75 -5.16 -13.86 11.90
N HIS A 76 -5.10 -12.55 11.64
CA HIS A 76 -6.20 -11.65 12.01
C HIS A 76 -7.46 -12.11 11.27
N GLU A 77 -8.44 -12.64 12.00
CA GLU A 77 -9.68 -13.18 11.42
C GLU A 77 -10.33 -12.22 10.42
N PRO A 78 -11.20 -12.69 9.49
CA PRO A 78 -11.94 -11.83 8.57
C PRO A 78 -12.62 -10.60 9.23
N ARG A 79 -12.97 -10.68 10.52
CA ARG A 79 -13.48 -9.56 11.32
C ARG A 79 -12.46 -8.46 11.62
N GLU A 80 -11.21 -8.81 11.84
CA GLU A 80 -10.13 -7.85 12.11
C GLU A 80 -9.68 -7.16 10.81
N LEU A 81 -9.66 -7.88 9.69
CA LEU A 81 -9.51 -7.30 8.35
C LEU A 81 -10.64 -6.29 8.02
N PHE A 82 -11.86 -6.60 8.47
CA PHE A 82 -13.00 -5.70 8.31
C PHE A 82 -12.89 -4.44 9.19
N LYS A 83 -12.51 -4.58 10.47
CA LYS A 83 -12.23 -3.40 11.32
C LYS A 83 -11.12 -2.53 10.73
N LEU A 84 -10.08 -3.16 10.20
CA LEU A 84 -8.99 -2.46 9.55
C LEU A 84 -9.45 -1.70 8.31
N SER A 85 -10.25 -2.33 7.46
CA SER A 85 -10.81 -1.65 6.29
C SER A 85 -11.66 -0.45 6.73
N GLN A 86 -12.37 -0.53 7.86
CA GLN A 86 -13.08 0.61 8.44
C GLN A 86 -12.15 1.70 8.96
N GLU A 87 -11.09 1.35 9.70
CA GLU A 87 -10.14 2.31 10.29
C GLU A 87 -9.29 3.06 9.24
N LEU A 88 -8.95 2.37 8.15
CA LEU A 88 -8.22 2.95 7.02
C LEU A 88 -9.15 3.55 5.95
N ASN A 89 -10.47 3.45 6.15
CA ASN A 89 -11.47 3.81 5.15
C ASN A 89 -11.19 3.17 3.77
N ALA A 90 -10.77 1.90 3.77
CA ALA A 90 -10.41 1.12 2.60
C ALA A 90 -11.52 0.09 2.25
N PRO A 91 -11.65 -0.34 0.98
CA PRO A 91 -12.70 -1.24 0.53
C PRO A 91 -12.55 -2.65 1.12
N ARG A 92 -13.72 -3.29 1.33
CA ARG A 92 -13.90 -4.57 2.03
C ARG A 92 -13.21 -5.76 1.37
N ASN A 93 -12.97 -5.70 0.06
CA ASN A 93 -12.35 -6.77 -0.73
C ASN A 93 -10.83 -6.62 -0.77
N LEU A 94 -10.24 -6.67 0.42
CA LEU A 94 -8.93 -7.22 0.73
C LEU A 94 -7.76 -6.53 0.05
N MET A 95 -7.14 -5.60 0.79
CA MET A 95 -5.72 -5.20 0.76
C MET A 95 -4.77 -6.32 0.28
N ARG A 96 -4.78 -6.62 -1.02
CA ARG A 96 -4.07 -7.77 -1.63
C ARG A 96 -3.40 -7.36 -2.92
N TYR A 97 -3.93 -6.35 -3.59
CA TYR A 97 -3.48 -5.94 -4.90
C TYR A 97 -2.88 -4.54 -4.87
N GLY A 98 -2.07 -4.24 -5.89
CA GLY A 98 -1.37 -2.95 -5.98
C GLY A 98 -2.31 -1.75 -5.98
N TRP A 99 -3.52 -1.88 -6.56
CA TRP A 99 -4.52 -0.81 -6.55
C TRP A 99 -5.15 -0.58 -5.16
N ASP A 100 -5.25 -1.60 -4.31
CA ASP A 100 -5.68 -1.41 -2.91
C ASP A 100 -4.58 -0.72 -2.09
N ALA A 101 -3.31 -1.09 -2.32
CA ALA A 101 -2.16 -0.40 -1.74
C ALA A 101 -2.07 1.06 -2.18
N TRP A 102 -2.37 1.35 -3.46
CA TRP A 102 -2.41 2.72 -3.94
C TRP A 102 -3.51 3.53 -3.26
N GLU A 103 -4.72 3.00 -3.11
CA GLU A 103 -5.80 3.75 -2.44
C GLU A 103 -5.43 4.13 -1.00
N ILE A 104 -4.85 3.17 -0.26
CA ILE A 104 -4.37 3.41 1.11
C ILE A 104 -3.29 4.48 1.12
N TYR A 105 -2.37 4.42 0.17
CA TYR A 105 -1.34 5.44 0.03
C TYR A 105 -1.94 6.80 -0.32
N ALA A 106 -2.84 6.88 -1.29
CA ALA A 106 -3.52 8.09 -1.71
C ALA A 106 -4.27 8.75 -0.54
N ARG A 107 -5.04 7.97 0.23
CA ARG A 107 -5.74 8.44 1.44
C ARG A 107 -4.76 8.92 2.50
N HIS A 108 -3.65 8.21 2.71
CA HIS A 108 -2.59 8.62 3.64
C HIS A 108 -1.96 9.95 3.24
N GLU A 109 -1.78 10.19 1.93
CA GLU A 109 -1.26 11.45 1.39
C GLU A 109 -2.29 12.59 1.34
N GLY A 110 -3.54 12.33 1.72
CA GLY A 110 -4.62 13.32 1.81
C GLY A 110 -5.49 13.47 0.56
N VAL A 111 -5.50 12.50 -0.36
CA VAL A 111 -6.51 12.44 -1.42
C VAL A 111 -7.89 12.16 -0.81
N ILE A 112 -8.92 12.88 -1.27
CA ILE A 112 -10.29 12.71 -0.76
C ILE A 112 -10.82 11.29 -1.03
N PRO A 113 -11.69 10.73 -0.15
CA PRO A 113 -12.15 9.34 -0.24
C PRO A 113 -12.72 8.91 -1.58
N GLU A 114 -13.54 9.75 -2.20
CA GLU A 114 -14.25 9.48 -3.44
C GLU A 114 -13.26 9.39 -4.61
N LEU A 115 -12.31 10.32 -4.65
CA LEU A 115 -11.27 10.36 -5.68
C LEU A 115 -10.27 9.21 -5.50
N ALA A 116 -9.93 8.84 -4.26
CA ALA A 116 -9.11 7.68 -3.98
C ALA A 116 -9.78 6.37 -4.44
N ASP A 117 -11.09 6.21 -4.26
CA ASP A 117 -11.81 5.03 -4.77
C ASP A 117 -11.88 5.02 -6.31
N LEU A 118 -12.07 6.19 -6.94
CA LEU A 118 -12.04 6.33 -8.39
C LEU A 118 -10.68 5.96 -8.98
N GLY A 119 -9.59 6.50 -8.44
CA GLY A 119 -8.23 6.20 -8.91
C GLY A 119 -7.84 4.75 -8.67
N ARG A 120 -8.34 4.10 -7.61
CA ARG A 120 -8.20 2.66 -7.41
C ARG A 120 -8.87 1.88 -8.53
N SER A 121 -10.08 2.29 -8.92
CA SER A 121 -10.80 1.65 -10.03
C SER A 121 -10.04 1.83 -11.34
N VAL A 122 -9.49 3.01 -11.61
CA VAL A 122 -8.61 3.26 -12.77
C VAL A 122 -7.39 2.34 -12.76
N MET A 123 -6.67 2.23 -11.63
CA MET A 123 -5.52 1.33 -11.54
C MET A 123 -5.89 -0.14 -11.78
N ARG A 124 -7.05 -0.56 -11.27
CA ARG A 124 -7.54 -1.93 -11.46
C ARG A 124 -7.83 -2.19 -12.95
N GLU A 125 -8.54 -1.30 -13.62
CA GLU A 125 -8.87 -1.50 -15.04
C GLU A 125 -7.64 -1.35 -15.94
N TRP A 126 -6.74 -0.39 -15.66
CA TRP A 126 -5.44 -0.27 -16.33
C TRP A 126 -4.66 -1.60 -16.28
N TYR A 127 -4.63 -2.24 -15.10
CA TYR A 127 -3.96 -3.53 -14.92
C TYR A 127 -4.68 -4.68 -15.63
N ASN A 128 -6.00 -4.76 -15.50
CA ASN A 128 -6.79 -5.87 -16.06
C ASN A 128 -6.83 -5.87 -17.59
N HIS A 129 -6.78 -4.69 -18.20
CA HIS A 129 -6.98 -4.49 -19.63
C HIS A 129 -5.71 -4.03 -20.35
N SER A 130 -4.57 -3.97 -19.65
CA SER A 130 -3.27 -3.57 -20.19
C SER A 130 -3.35 -2.25 -20.98
N TRP A 131 -3.77 -1.18 -20.32
CA TRP A 131 -3.88 0.15 -20.93
C TRP A 131 -2.50 0.80 -21.17
N GLU A 132 -1.68 0.20 -22.03
CA GLU A 132 -0.30 0.62 -22.32
C GLU A 132 -0.22 2.07 -22.81
N HIS A 133 -1.23 2.54 -23.56
CA HIS A 133 -1.28 3.91 -24.08
C HIS A 133 -1.39 5.00 -22.99
N PHE A 134 -1.70 4.62 -21.74
CA PHE A 134 -1.81 5.53 -20.61
C PHE A 134 -0.82 5.23 -19.49
N GLU A 135 0.24 4.45 -19.74
CA GLU A 135 1.22 4.06 -18.70
C GLU A 135 1.89 5.27 -18.00
N ASP A 136 2.07 6.37 -18.72
CA ASP A 136 2.63 7.62 -18.19
C ASP A 136 1.61 8.43 -17.35
N GLU A 137 0.32 8.17 -17.54
CA GLU A 137 -0.76 8.89 -16.87
C GLU A 137 -1.26 8.12 -15.64
N VAL A 138 -1.46 6.82 -15.79
CA VAL A 138 -2.06 5.93 -14.80
C VAL A 138 -1.34 4.59 -14.76
N GLY A 139 -1.26 3.99 -13.57
CA GLY A 139 -0.58 2.71 -13.35
C GLY A 139 0.38 2.76 -12.17
N PHE A 140 1.06 1.64 -11.91
CA PHE A 140 1.90 1.52 -10.72
C PHE A 140 3.12 2.46 -10.76
N ASP A 141 3.67 2.73 -11.94
CA ASP A 141 4.80 3.66 -12.09
C ASP A 141 4.35 5.13 -12.04
N ALA A 142 3.13 5.41 -12.52
CA ALA A 142 2.50 6.74 -12.41
C ALA A 142 1.85 7.00 -11.03
N ALA A 143 1.94 6.06 -10.09
CA ALA A 143 1.20 6.09 -8.81
C ALA A 143 1.35 7.39 -8.00
N GLU A 144 2.57 7.89 -7.87
CA GLU A 144 2.84 9.14 -7.13
C GLU A 144 2.33 10.36 -7.89
N HIS A 145 2.46 10.35 -9.22
CA HIS A 145 1.94 11.39 -10.08
C HIS A 145 0.40 11.46 -10.01
N MET A 146 -0.27 10.30 -10.05
CA MET A 146 -1.72 10.21 -9.85
C MET A 146 -2.17 10.84 -8.53
N ILE A 147 -1.43 10.58 -7.42
CA ILE A 147 -1.72 11.19 -6.11
C ILE A 147 -1.48 12.70 -6.15
N ALA A 148 -0.38 13.15 -6.74
CA ALA A 148 -0.06 14.57 -6.84
C ALA A 148 -1.12 15.33 -7.64
N GLN A 149 -1.57 14.78 -8.77
CA GLN A 149 -2.65 15.36 -9.59
C GLN A 149 -3.97 15.41 -8.83
N ALA A 150 -4.39 14.30 -8.21
CA ALA A 150 -5.63 14.23 -7.45
C ALA A 150 -5.70 15.27 -6.32
N LYS A 151 -4.56 15.62 -5.72
CA LYS A 151 -4.46 16.66 -4.69
C LYS A 151 -4.45 18.07 -5.27
N ALA A 152 -3.80 18.26 -6.41
CA ALA A 152 -3.65 19.58 -7.01
C ALA A 152 -4.90 20.04 -7.77
N GLU A 153 -5.55 19.11 -8.49
CA GLU A 153 -6.63 19.41 -9.43
C GLU A 153 -7.78 18.38 -9.35
N PRO A 154 -8.45 18.23 -8.19
CA PRO A 154 -9.39 17.13 -7.93
C PRO A 154 -10.48 16.99 -8.99
N ASP A 155 -11.16 18.09 -9.37
CA ASP A 155 -12.27 18.05 -10.34
C ASP A 155 -11.81 17.62 -11.73
N LYS A 156 -10.61 18.05 -12.16
CA LYS A 156 -10.05 17.67 -13.47
C LYS A 156 -9.60 16.21 -13.45
N THR A 157 -8.96 15.79 -12.36
CA THR A 157 -8.56 14.40 -12.16
C THR A 157 -9.78 13.48 -12.15
N GLU A 158 -10.85 13.86 -11.45
CA GLU A 158 -12.12 13.13 -11.44
C GLU A 158 -12.69 12.97 -12.85
N ALA A 159 -12.83 14.07 -13.59
CA ALA A 159 -13.36 14.04 -14.95
C ALA A 159 -12.50 13.16 -15.88
N ARG A 160 -11.17 13.25 -15.76
CA ARG A 160 -10.26 12.45 -16.58
C ARG A 160 -10.33 10.97 -16.23
N TRP A 161 -10.34 10.62 -14.95
CA TRP A 161 -10.45 9.23 -14.50
C TRP A 161 -11.82 8.62 -14.82
N ALA A 162 -12.90 9.39 -14.71
CA ALA A 162 -14.23 8.95 -15.14
C ALA A 162 -14.28 8.67 -16.65
N TYR A 163 -13.62 9.50 -17.48
CA TYR A 163 -13.47 9.24 -18.91
C TYR A 163 -12.65 7.98 -19.20
N LEU A 164 -11.55 7.75 -18.47
CA LEU A 164 -10.78 6.51 -18.64
C LEU A 164 -11.62 5.27 -18.29
N LEU A 165 -12.49 5.36 -17.29
CA LEU A 165 -13.39 4.26 -16.91
C LEU A 165 -14.64 4.12 -17.79
N SER A 166 -14.99 5.13 -18.61
CA SER A 166 -16.15 5.03 -19.50
C SER A 166 -15.91 4.10 -20.70
N GLU A 167 -14.64 3.72 -20.93
CA GLU A 167 -14.20 2.90 -22.06
C GLU A 167 -14.43 3.54 -23.44
N GLU A 168 -14.96 4.77 -23.51
CA GLU A 168 -15.27 5.47 -24.76
C GLU A 168 -14.03 5.68 -25.65
N TRP A 169 -12.86 5.76 -25.04
CA TRP A 169 -11.58 5.89 -25.72
C TRP A 169 -11.08 4.57 -26.33
N MET A 170 -11.59 3.40 -25.91
CA MET A 170 -11.16 2.10 -26.45
C MET A 170 -11.70 1.81 -27.86
N VAL A 171 -12.71 2.57 -28.29
CA VAL A 171 -13.35 2.47 -29.60
C VAL A 171 -13.05 3.66 -30.53
N ALA A 172 -12.25 4.62 -30.08
CA ALA A 172 -11.84 5.81 -30.81
C ALA A 172 -10.49 5.63 -31.52
#